data_AF-A0A135S965-F1
#
_entry.id   AF-A0A135S965-F1
#
_cell.length_a   1.000
_cell.length_b   1.000
_cell.length_c   1.000
_cell.angle_alpha   90.00
_cell.angle_beta   90.00
_cell.angle_gamma   90.00
#
_symmetry.space_group_name_H-M   'P 1'
#
loop_
_entity.id
_entity.type
_entity.pdbx_description
1 polymer ?
#
loop_
_entity_poly.entity_id
_entity_poly.type
_entity_poly.pdbx_seq_one_letter_code
_entity_poly.pdbx_strand_id
1 'polypeptide(L)'
;MVQIALSSVTLLFLVALAAASPAPLVNSRDAVAVGDWSWEHWVETIIADPESALSVDEALEAAAKSAAAHEDGSLDKRQEQFLVCNDGKPSAWAPDAVTCINYLAGLNANCGTRTATAMCTAGNAQIVGSGSGAGEVSTNCNNVARTAGRIMDRCWRSDNTVQGGMPAYEQGAMWVYVSAPLI
;
A
#
# COMPACT_ATOMS: atom_id res chain seq x y z
N MET A 1 -48.65 -16.89 68.70
CA MET A 1 -49.23 -15.65 68.14
C MET A 1 -48.10 -14.62 68.07
N VAL A 2 -47.94 -14.01 66.89
CA VAL A 2 -47.19 -12.77 66.58
C VAL A 2 -45.67 -12.87 66.30
N GLN A 3 -45.37 -12.69 65.00
CA GLN A 3 -44.10 -12.27 64.36
C GLN A 3 -43.71 -10.85 64.79
N ILE A 4 -42.40 -10.50 64.81
CA ILE A 4 -41.89 -9.24 64.22
C ILE A 4 -40.49 -9.50 63.64
N ALA A 5 -40.36 -9.25 62.34
CA ALA A 5 -39.13 -9.25 61.56
C ALA A 5 -38.38 -7.92 61.68
N LEU A 6 -37.05 -7.93 61.65
CA LEU A 6 -36.21 -6.75 61.42
C LEU A 6 -35.19 -7.07 60.33
N SER A 7 -35.49 -6.57 59.13
CA SER A 7 -34.64 -6.58 57.95
C SER A 7 -33.41 -5.68 58.17
N SER A 8 -32.22 -6.18 57.84
CA SER A 8 -31.04 -5.35 57.61
C SER A 8 -30.53 -5.61 56.19
N VAL A 9 -30.90 -4.71 55.28
CA VAL A 9 -30.39 -4.67 53.90
C VAL A 9 -28.99 -4.09 53.98
N THR A 10 -27.97 -4.87 53.61
CA THR A 10 -26.60 -4.36 53.43
C THR A 10 -26.23 -4.56 51.96
N LEU A 11 -26.26 -3.47 51.19
CA LEU A 11 -25.67 -3.41 49.86
C LEU A 11 -24.15 -3.34 50.00
N LEU A 12 -23.44 -4.37 49.52
CA LEU A 12 -22.00 -4.32 49.30
C LEU A 12 -21.76 -4.36 47.80
N PHE A 13 -21.55 -3.18 47.21
CA PHE A 13 -20.94 -3.03 45.90
C PHE A 13 -19.46 -3.39 46.00
N LEU A 14 -19.06 -4.53 45.42
CA LEU A 14 -17.66 -4.83 45.13
C LEU A 14 -17.45 -4.69 43.63
N VAL A 15 -16.79 -3.61 43.27
CA VAL A 15 -16.30 -3.27 41.94
C VAL A 15 -15.39 -4.41 41.47
N ALA A 16 -15.78 -5.08 40.39
CA ALA A 16 -14.87 -5.99 39.70
C ALA A 16 -13.73 -5.15 39.10
N LEU A 17 -12.53 -5.32 39.66
CA LEU A 17 -11.29 -4.82 39.09
C LEU A 17 -11.15 -5.46 37.69
N ALA A 18 -11.40 -4.66 36.64
CA ALA A 18 -10.96 -5.00 35.31
C ALA A 18 -9.43 -5.10 35.37
N ALA A 19 -8.90 -6.31 35.25
CA ALA A 19 -7.49 -6.52 34.98
C ALA A 19 -7.20 -5.83 33.64
N ALA A 20 -6.65 -4.63 33.69
CA ALA A 20 -6.00 -4.03 32.54
C ALA A 20 -4.75 -4.88 32.27
N SER A 21 -4.92 -5.92 31.45
CA SER A 21 -3.80 -6.58 30.81
C SER A 21 -2.96 -5.50 30.15
N PRO A 22 -1.65 -5.40 30.39
CA PRO A 22 -0.81 -4.54 29.58
C PRO A 22 -1.01 -5.02 28.14
N ALA A 23 -1.59 -4.15 27.30
CA ALA A 23 -1.62 -4.39 25.88
C ALA A 23 -0.17 -4.70 25.48
N PRO A 24 0.11 -5.84 24.81
CA PRO A 24 1.44 -6.04 24.27
C PRO A 24 1.77 -4.78 23.46
N LEU A 25 2.92 -4.19 23.73
CA LEU A 25 3.52 -3.22 22.82
C LEU A 25 3.77 -4.00 21.54
N VAL A 26 2.75 -4.06 20.68
CA VAL A 26 2.91 -4.50 19.30
C VAL A 26 3.83 -3.45 18.72
N ASN A 27 5.11 -3.79 18.64
CA ASN A 27 6.02 -3.10 17.76
C ASN A 27 5.29 -3.06 16.42
N SER A 28 5.02 -1.88 15.88
CA SER A 28 4.30 -1.73 14.61
C SER A 28 4.98 -2.44 13.43
N ARG A 29 6.19 -2.98 13.67
CA ARG A 29 6.97 -3.85 12.80
C ARG A 29 6.46 -5.31 12.71
N ASP A 30 5.67 -5.81 13.66
CA ASP A 30 5.40 -7.26 13.80
C ASP A 30 3.95 -7.71 13.50
N ALA A 31 3.10 -6.90 12.89
CA ALA A 31 1.75 -7.35 12.54
C ALA A 31 1.23 -6.79 11.22
N VAL A 32 1.92 -7.09 10.13
CA VAL A 32 1.18 -7.30 8.87
C VAL A 32 0.55 -8.69 9.01
N ALA A 33 -0.76 -8.72 9.28
CA ALA A 33 -1.49 -9.98 9.28
C ALA A 33 -1.25 -10.69 7.94
N VAL A 34 -0.84 -11.95 8.00
CA VAL A 34 -0.58 -12.79 6.82
C VAL A 34 -1.88 -12.85 6.02
N GLY A 35 -1.92 -12.14 4.88
CA GLY A 35 -3.10 -12.00 4.04
C GLY A 35 -3.55 -10.57 3.73
N ASP A 36 -3.06 -9.53 4.40
CA ASP A 36 -3.52 -8.14 4.19
C ASP A 36 -2.49 -7.23 3.51
N TRP A 37 -1.52 -7.79 2.78
CA TRP A 37 -0.50 -6.97 2.12
C TRP A 37 -1.10 -6.02 1.06
N SER A 38 -0.65 -4.76 1.13
CA SER A 38 -0.90 -3.75 0.10
C SER A 38 0.35 -2.89 -0.07
N TRP A 39 0.83 -2.80 -1.30
CA TRP A 39 1.89 -1.91 -1.74
C TRP A 39 1.49 -0.44 -1.61
N GLU A 40 0.23 -0.09 -1.89
CA GLU A 40 -0.26 1.26 -1.62
C GLU A 40 -0.17 1.60 -0.13
N HIS A 41 -0.58 0.67 0.75
CA HIS A 41 -0.49 0.90 2.18
C HIS A 41 0.96 1.04 2.67
N TRP A 42 1.88 0.20 2.16
CA TRP A 42 3.30 0.33 2.45
C TRP A 42 3.87 1.70 2.01
N VAL A 43 3.40 2.25 0.88
CA VAL A 43 3.77 3.61 0.48
C VAL A 43 3.34 4.65 1.52
N GLU A 44 2.14 4.53 2.09
CA GLU A 44 1.69 5.44 3.14
C GLU A 44 2.57 5.37 4.39
N THR A 45 3.11 4.20 4.74
CA THR A 45 4.01 4.08 5.90
C THR A 45 5.34 4.79 5.64
N ILE A 46 5.91 4.68 4.43
CA ILE A 46 7.11 5.42 4.03
C ILE A 46 6.87 6.93 4.11
N ILE A 47 5.73 7.40 3.61
CA ILE A 47 5.40 8.84 3.57
C ILE A 47 5.16 9.39 4.98
N ALA A 48 4.51 8.61 5.85
CA ALA A 48 4.19 9.03 7.20
C ALA A 48 5.43 9.05 8.12
N ASP A 49 6.26 8.01 8.05
CA ASP A 49 7.47 7.87 8.86
C ASP A 49 8.49 6.92 8.19
N PRO A 50 9.43 7.45 7.40
CA PRO A 50 10.35 6.62 6.61
C PRO A 50 11.31 5.78 7.48
N GLU A 51 11.55 6.15 8.74
CA GLU A 51 12.44 5.44 9.65
C GLU A 51 11.79 4.19 10.28
N SER A 52 10.46 4.14 10.33
CA SER A 52 9.71 2.99 10.84
C SER A 52 9.11 2.11 9.75
N ALA A 53 9.04 2.60 8.51
CA ALA A 53 8.61 1.82 7.36
C ALA A 53 9.50 0.60 7.10
N LEU A 54 8.91 -0.46 6.54
CA LEU A 54 9.66 -1.65 6.11
C LEU A 54 10.61 -1.26 4.98
N SER A 55 11.84 -1.80 5.03
CA SER A 55 12.77 -1.74 3.91
C SER A 55 12.22 -2.48 2.68
N VAL A 56 12.83 -2.24 1.52
CA VAL A 56 12.45 -2.89 0.25
C VAL A 56 12.44 -4.42 0.38
N ASP A 57 13.49 -4.99 0.98
CA ASP A 57 13.61 -6.45 1.15
C ASP A 57 12.54 -7.00 2.10
N GLU A 58 12.31 -6.33 3.23
CA GLU A 58 11.26 -6.70 4.20
C GLU A 58 9.86 -6.62 3.59
N ALA A 59 9.60 -5.59 2.77
CA ALA A 59 8.34 -5.41 2.06
C ALA A 59 8.11 -6.53 1.03
N LEU A 60 9.14 -6.90 0.25
CA LEU A 60 9.08 -8.01 -0.69
C LEU A 60 8.83 -9.35 0.02
N GLU A 61 9.47 -9.59 1.16
CA GLU A 61 9.22 -10.78 1.97
C GLU A 61 7.79 -10.82 2.51
N ALA A 62 7.27 -9.69 3.02
CA ALA A 62 5.90 -9.60 3.51
C ALA A 62 4.86 -9.83 2.40
N ALA A 63 5.13 -9.29 1.21
CA ALA A 63 4.30 -9.49 0.03
C ALA A 63 4.29 -10.97 -0.41
N ALA A 64 5.45 -11.62 -0.47
CA ALA A 64 5.57 -13.02 -0.83
C ALA A 64 4.85 -13.95 0.18
N LYS A 65 4.98 -13.68 1.49
CA LYS A 65 4.26 -14.41 2.54
C LYS A 65 2.74 -14.26 2.40
N SER A 66 2.28 -13.07 2.05
CA SER A 66 0.85 -12.81 1.86
C SER A 66 0.29 -13.45 0.59
N ALA A 67 1.05 -13.44 -0.50
CA ALA A 67 0.67 -14.13 -1.74
C ALA A 67 0.54 -15.64 -1.55
N ALA A 68 1.45 -16.26 -0.77
CA ALA A 68 1.38 -17.69 -0.45
C ALA A 68 0.18 -18.08 0.44
N ALA A 69 -0.44 -17.12 1.12
CA ALA A 69 -1.59 -17.36 1.99
C ALA A 69 -2.94 -17.33 1.25
N HIS A 70 -2.98 -16.78 0.03
CA HIS A 70 -4.19 -16.64 -0.79
C HIS A 70 -4.18 -17.63 -1.97
N GLU A 71 -4.51 -18.91 -1.70
CA GLU A 71 -4.78 -19.92 -2.74
C GLU A 71 -6.29 -20.13 -3.01
N ASP A 72 -7.18 -19.41 -2.32
CA ASP A 72 -8.63 -19.46 -2.53
C ASP A 72 -9.04 -18.38 -3.54
N GLY A 73 -9.76 -18.79 -4.59
CA GLY A 73 -10.21 -17.98 -5.73
C GLY A 73 -11.23 -16.89 -5.34
N SER A 74 -10.75 -15.89 -4.62
CA SER A 74 -11.47 -14.66 -4.33
C SER A 74 -11.78 -13.94 -5.64
N LEU A 75 -13.07 -13.75 -5.91
CA LEU A 75 -13.56 -13.00 -7.06
C LEU A 75 -13.16 -11.53 -6.88
N ASP A 76 -12.21 -11.06 -7.70
CA ASP A 76 -11.68 -9.70 -7.63
C ASP A 76 -12.78 -8.64 -7.73
N LYS A 77 -12.66 -7.62 -6.86
CA LYS A 77 -13.46 -6.39 -6.92
C LYS A 77 -13.35 -5.81 -8.34
N ARG A 78 -14.51 -5.44 -8.91
CA ARG A 78 -14.66 -4.71 -10.18
C ARG A 78 -13.44 -3.83 -10.45
N GLN A 79 -12.72 -4.15 -11.52
CA GLN A 79 -11.58 -3.40 -12.05
C GLN A 79 -11.77 -1.90 -11.79
N GLU A 80 -10.83 -1.28 -11.05
CA GLU A 80 -10.86 0.16 -10.85
C GLU A 80 -10.98 0.82 -12.22
N GLN A 81 -11.96 1.71 -12.39
CA GLN A 81 -12.45 2.17 -13.70
C GLN A 81 -11.35 2.67 -14.65
N PHE A 82 -10.19 3.08 -14.12
CA PHE A 82 -9.07 3.62 -14.87
C PHE A 82 -7.76 2.84 -14.72
N LEU A 83 -7.77 1.71 -14.01
CA LEU A 83 -6.61 0.82 -13.91
C LEU A 83 -6.58 -0.13 -15.12
N VAL A 84 -5.44 -0.13 -15.79
CA VAL A 84 -5.16 -1.03 -16.90
C VAL A 84 -3.93 -1.87 -16.55
N CYS A 85 -4.11 -3.18 -16.44
CA CYS A 85 -2.98 -4.12 -16.43
C CYS A 85 -2.78 -4.65 -17.85
N ASN A 86 -1.55 -5.01 -18.23
CA ASN A 86 -1.27 -5.58 -19.55
C ASN A 86 -1.68 -4.68 -20.73
N ASP A 87 -1.35 -3.39 -20.67
CA ASP A 87 -1.67 -2.40 -21.73
C ASP A 87 -0.78 -2.52 -22.99
N GLY A 88 0.01 -3.61 -23.10
CA GLY A 88 0.89 -3.90 -24.22
C GLY A 88 2.30 -3.33 -24.07
N LYS A 89 2.60 -2.63 -22.97
CA LYS A 89 3.98 -2.28 -22.61
C LYS A 89 4.75 -3.52 -22.12
N PRO A 90 6.09 -3.53 -22.19
CA PRO A 90 6.90 -4.59 -21.60
C PRO A 90 6.70 -4.68 -20.09
N SER A 91 6.57 -5.90 -19.55
CA SER A 91 6.47 -6.12 -18.11
C SER A 91 7.79 -5.82 -17.41
N ALA A 92 7.71 -5.13 -16.27
CA ALA A 92 8.84 -4.88 -15.39
C ALA A 92 9.08 -6.03 -14.43
N TRP A 93 10.32 -6.17 -13.95
CA TRP A 93 10.61 -6.93 -12.75
C TRP A 93 10.04 -6.21 -11.52
N ALA A 94 9.18 -6.87 -10.74
CA ALA A 94 8.47 -6.26 -9.63
C ALA A 94 9.39 -5.76 -8.50
N PRO A 95 10.41 -6.50 -8.02
CA PRO A 95 11.37 -5.99 -7.04
C PRO A 95 12.05 -4.68 -7.43
N ASP A 96 12.34 -4.51 -8.71
CA ASP A 96 12.92 -3.27 -9.23
C ASP A 96 11.89 -2.13 -9.19
N ALA A 97 10.63 -2.42 -9.52
CA ALA A 97 9.54 -1.44 -9.40
C ALA A 97 9.35 -1.00 -7.95
N VAL A 98 9.42 -1.92 -6.98
CA VAL A 98 9.35 -1.63 -5.53
C VAL A 98 10.49 -0.70 -5.09
N THR A 99 11.69 -0.89 -5.62
CA THR A 99 12.82 0.02 -5.37
C THR A 99 12.49 1.44 -5.83
N CYS A 100 11.90 1.58 -7.02
CA CYS A 100 11.45 2.87 -7.52
C CYS A 100 10.31 3.47 -6.71
N ILE A 101 9.35 2.67 -6.26
CA ILE A 101 8.26 3.11 -5.39
C ILE A 101 8.83 3.68 -4.08
N ASN A 102 9.76 2.98 -3.44
CA ASN A 102 10.41 3.43 -2.21
C ASN A 102 11.14 4.77 -2.41
N TYR A 103 11.92 4.88 -3.49
CA TYR A 103 12.60 6.12 -3.84
C TYR A 103 11.60 7.28 -3.98
N LEU A 104 10.56 7.12 -4.80
CA LEU A 104 9.57 8.17 -5.06
C LEU A 104 8.75 8.55 -3.81
N ALA A 105 8.42 7.58 -2.96
CA ALA A 105 7.68 7.80 -1.72
C ALA A 105 8.48 8.62 -0.69
N GLY A 106 9.81 8.49 -0.70
CA GLY A 106 10.71 9.27 0.13
C GLY A 106 10.99 10.69 -0.40
N LEU A 107 10.54 11.03 -1.62
CA LEU A 107 10.77 12.35 -2.21
C LEU A 107 9.66 13.33 -1.85
N ASN A 108 9.98 14.30 -0.99
CA ASN A 108 9.13 15.47 -0.81
C ASN A 108 9.33 16.52 -1.94
N ALA A 109 9.11 16.09 -3.19
CA ALA A 109 9.30 16.89 -4.40
C ALA A 109 8.17 16.65 -5.41
N ASN A 110 8.12 17.50 -6.44
CA ASN A 110 7.17 17.37 -7.55
C ASN A 110 7.76 16.54 -8.69
N CYS A 111 6.95 15.60 -9.18
CA CYS A 111 7.21 14.80 -10.36
C CYS A 111 6.41 15.40 -11.53
N GLY A 112 7.13 15.97 -12.50
CA GLY A 112 6.55 16.70 -13.63
C GLY A 112 6.84 16.02 -14.97
N THR A 113 5.88 16.10 -15.90
CA THR A 113 6.05 15.61 -17.27
C THR A 113 5.22 16.44 -18.23
N ARG A 114 5.61 16.46 -19.51
CA ARG A 114 4.80 17.02 -20.59
C ARG A 114 4.15 15.93 -21.44
N THR A 115 4.96 14.97 -21.88
CA THR A 115 4.54 13.85 -22.74
C THR A 115 4.71 12.52 -22.01
N ALA A 116 5.95 12.09 -21.78
CA ALA A 116 6.30 10.92 -20.99
C ALA A 116 7.69 11.13 -20.39
N THR A 117 7.83 10.93 -19.08
CA THR A 117 9.10 11.09 -18.36
C THR A 117 9.25 9.93 -17.40
N ALA A 118 10.38 9.21 -17.47
CA ALA A 118 10.75 8.24 -16.46
C ALA A 118 11.11 8.99 -15.17
N MET A 119 10.26 8.86 -14.15
CA MET A 119 10.43 9.50 -12.84
C MET A 119 11.43 8.71 -11.99
N CYS A 120 11.49 7.40 -12.22
CA CYS A 120 12.51 6.50 -11.67
C CYS A 120 12.76 5.35 -12.63
N THR A 121 14.00 4.86 -12.65
CA THR A 121 14.41 3.61 -13.28
C THR A 121 15.31 2.85 -12.32
N ALA A 122 15.01 1.58 -12.11
CA ALA A 122 15.83 0.65 -11.34
C ALA A 122 15.84 -0.67 -12.10
N GLY A 123 17.03 -1.23 -12.37
CA GLY A 123 17.17 -2.49 -13.11
C GLY A 123 16.30 -2.55 -14.39
N ASN A 124 15.34 -3.47 -14.42
CA ASN A 124 14.40 -3.68 -15.52
C ASN A 124 13.06 -2.94 -15.32
N ALA A 125 12.87 -2.16 -14.26
CA ALA A 125 11.64 -1.40 -14.03
C ALA A 125 11.83 0.10 -14.25
N GLN A 126 10.76 0.74 -14.72
CA GLN A 126 10.61 2.20 -14.68
C GLN A 126 9.21 2.58 -14.23
N ILE A 127 9.13 3.72 -13.55
CA ILE A 127 7.87 4.41 -13.25
C ILE A 127 7.83 5.66 -14.11
N VAL A 128 6.86 5.73 -15.02
CA VAL A 128 6.73 6.80 -16.01
C VAL A 128 5.50 7.64 -15.72
N GLY A 129 5.68 8.96 -15.62
CA GLY A 129 4.59 9.91 -15.67
C GLY A 129 4.35 10.37 -17.11
N SER A 130 3.09 10.34 -17.55
CA SER A 130 2.66 10.75 -18.89
C SER A 130 1.60 11.85 -18.85
N GLY A 131 1.79 12.89 -19.67
CA GLY A 131 0.82 13.97 -19.87
C GLY A 131 0.29 13.99 -21.32
N SER A 132 -0.63 14.91 -21.61
CA SER A 132 -1.26 15.04 -22.93
C SER A 132 -0.42 15.77 -23.98
N GLY A 133 0.74 16.33 -23.61
CA GLY A 133 1.57 17.16 -24.48
C GLY A 133 1.14 18.63 -24.61
N ALA A 134 -0.11 18.95 -24.22
CA ALA A 134 -0.69 20.30 -24.30
C ALA A 134 -0.06 21.30 -23.30
N GLY A 135 0.57 20.79 -22.23
CA GLY A 135 1.25 21.58 -21.20
C GLY A 135 2.02 20.65 -20.25
N GLU A 136 2.81 21.24 -19.35
CA GLU A 136 3.40 20.49 -18.25
C GLU A 136 2.32 20.14 -17.23
N VAL A 137 2.29 18.87 -16.82
CA VAL A 137 1.48 18.38 -15.72
C VAL A 137 2.42 17.91 -14.61
N SER A 138 2.08 18.21 -13.37
CA SER A 138 2.92 17.92 -12.22
C SER A 138 2.07 17.51 -11.04
N THR A 139 2.54 16.53 -10.28
CA THR A 139 1.98 16.09 -9.00
C THR A 139 3.10 15.79 -8.03
N ASN A 140 2.79 15.64 -6.75
CA ASN A 140 3.79 15.25 -5.75
C ASN A 140 4.30 13.82 -6.05
N CYS A 141 5.61 13.57 -5.94
CA CYS A 141 6.17 12.24 -6.20
C CYS A 141 5.58 11.15 -5.28
N ASN A 142 5.12 11.51 -4.09
CA ASN A 142 4.38 10.62 -3.19
C ASN A 142 3.06 10.15 -3.83
N ASN A 143 2.37 11.00 -4.60
CA ASN A 143 1.17 10.60 -5.34
C ASN A 143 1.50 9.64 -6.49
N VAL A 144 2.65 9.83 -7.15
CA VAL A 144 3.15 8.88 -8.16
C VAL A 144 3.45 7.53 -7.50
N ALA A 145 4.10 7.53 -6.33
CA ALA A 145 4.39 6.32 -5.56
C ALA A 145 3.11 5.59 -5.13
N ARG A 146 2.11 6.30 -4.60
CA ARG A 146 0.79 5.74 -4.24
C ARG A 146 0.14 5.06 -5.44
N THR A 147 0.14 5.73 -6.58
CA THR A 147 -0.41 5.17 -7.82
C THR A 147 0.35 3.92 -8.27
N ALA A 148 1.68 3.94 -8.21
CA ALA A 148 2.48 2.76 -8.53
C ALA A 148 2.22 1.60 -7.54
N GLY A 149 2.01 1.89 -6.25
CA GLY A 149 1.57 0.92 -5.25
C GLY A 149 0.21 0.30 -5.58
N ARG A 150 -0.78 1.09 -6.00
CA ARG A 150 -2.07 0.58 -6.49
C ARG A 150 -1.94 -0.31 -7.72
N ILE A 151 -1.07 0.06 -8.66
CA ILE A 151 -0.78 -0.77 -9.84
C ILE A 151 -0.15 -2.10 -9.38
N MET A 152 0.79 -2.07 -8.45
CA MET A 152 1.39 -3.28 -7.86
C MET A 152 0.34 -4.18 -7.19
N ASP A 153 -0.61 -3.63 -6.44
CA ASP A 153 -1.66 -4.37 -5.73
C ASP A 153 -2.63 -5.15 -6.65
N ARG A 154 -2.61 -4.87 -7.95
CA ARG A 154 -3.60 -5.40 -8.90
C ARG A 154 -2.97 -6.03 -10.14
N CYS A 155 -1.81 -5.54 -10.57
CA CYS A 155 -1.16 -5.95 -11.80
C CYS A 155 0.11 -6.77 -11.56
N TRP A 156 0.55 -6.95 -10.31
CA TRP A 156 1.65 -7.86 -9.96
C TRP A 156 1.21 -9.31 -10.14
N ARG A 157 2.12 -10.13 -10.69
CA ARG A 157 1.86 -11.53 -11.05
C ARG A 157 2.73 -12.49 -10.26
N SER A 158 2.32 -13.75 -10.27
CA SER A 158 3.05 -14.86 -9.66
C SER A 158 4.44 -15.12 -10.25
N ASP A 159 4.71 -14.66 -11.48
CA ASP A 159 6.03 -14.72 -12.11
C ASP A 159 6.95 -13.55 -11.70
N ASN A 160 6.56 -12.78 -10.68
CA ASN A 160 7.24 -11.58 -10.21
C ASN A 160 7.36 -10.45 -11.24
N THR A 161 6.48 -10.44 -12.24
CA THR A 161 6.38 -9.32 -13.16
C THR A 161 5.21 -8.41 -12.81
N VAL A 162 5.33 -7.14 -13.19
CA VAL A 162 4.25 -6.15 -13.08
C VAL A 162 4.19 -5.31 -14.34
N GLN A 163 2.97 -5.03 -14.78
CA GLN A 163 2.73 -4.10 -15.87
C GLN A 163 1.36 -3.48 -15.74
N GLY A 164 1.31 -2.16 -15.61
CA GLY A 164 0.03 -1.46 -15.67
C GLY A 164 0.18 0.05 -15.70
N GLY A 165 -0.96 0.72 -15.78
CA GLY A 165 -1.05 2.16 -15.71
C GLY A 165 -2.42 2.63 -15.26
N MET A 166 -2.42 3.79 -14.63
CA MET A 166 -3.65 4.48 -14.21
C MET A 166 -3.37 5.98 -13.99
N PRO A 167 -4.39 6.84 -13.91
CA PRO A 167 -4.23 8.24 -13.52
C PRO A 167 -3.57 8.38 -12.14
N ALA A 168 -2.76 9.43 -11.98
CA ALA A 168 -2.09 9.74 -10.72
C ALA A 168 -3.10 10.01 -9.60
N TYR A 169 -2.73 9.61 -8.38
CA TYR A 169 -3.54 9.78 -7.18
C TYR A 169 -3.89 11.27 -6.99
N GLU A 170 -5.16 11.56 -6.71
CA GLU A 170 -5.74 12.90 -6.54
C GLU A 170 -5.59 13.87 -7.73
N GLN A 171 -4.91 13.47 -8.82
CA GLN A 171 -4.70 14.28 -10.02
C GLN A 171 -4.88 13.46 -11.30
N GLY A 172 -6.05 13.60 -11.94
CA GLY A 172 -6.37 12.89 -13.17
C GLY A 172 -5.64 13.35 -14.44
N ALA A 173 -4.78 14.37 -14.36
CA ALA A 173 -4.10 14.96 -15.53
C ALA A 173 -2.81 14.24 -15.94
N MET A 174 -2.19 13.51 -15.01
CA MET A 174 -1.01 12.67 -15.27
C MET A 174 -1.40 11.20 -15.23
N TRP A 175 -0.99 10.41 -16.21
CA TRP A 175 -1.00 8.95 -16.14
C TRP A 175 0.31 8.45 -15.56
N VAL A 176 0.26 7.45 -14.69
CA VAL A 176 1.43 6.77 -14.15
C VAL A 176 1.44 5.36 -14.73
N TYR A 177 2.61 4.93 -15.21
CA TYR A 177 2.84 3.58 -15.72
C TYR A 177 3.96 2.92 -14.94
N VAL A 178 3.77 1.63 -14.65
CA VAL A 178 4.83 0.70 -14.22
C VAL A 178 5.06 -0.26 -15.39
N SER A 179 6.26 -0.21 -15.97
CA SER A 179 6.65 -1.06 -17.11
C SER A 179 8.16 -1.25 -17.13
N ALA A 180 8.66 -2.18 -17.94
CA ALA A 180 10.07 -2.15 -18.29
C ALA A 180 10.36 -1.03 -19.29
N PRO A 181 11.62 -0.58 -19.40
CA PRO A 181 12.05 0.36 -20.42
C PRO A 181 11.75 -0.15 -21.83
N LEU A 182 11.32 0.77 -22.71
CA LEU A 182 11.24 0.49 -24.14
C LEU A 182 12.66 0.54 -24.70
N ILE A 183 13.22 -0.62 -25.03
CA ILE A 183 14.51 -0.76 -25.72
C ILE A 183 14.42 -0.32 -27.18
#